data_AF-A0A6I4LYY9-F1
#
_entry.id   AF-A0A6I4LYY9-F1
#
_cell.length_a   1.000
_cell.length_b   1.000
_cell.length_c   1.000
_cell.angle_alpha   90.00
_cell.angle_beta   90.00
_cell.angle_gamma   90.00
#
_symmetry.space_group_name_H-M   'P 1'
#
loop_
_entity.id
_entity.type
_entity.pdbx_description
1 polymer ?
#
loop_
_entity_poly.entity_id
_entity_poly.type
_entity_poly.pdbx_seq_one_letter_code
_entity_poly.pdbx_strand_id
1 'polypeptide(L)'
;MVGWATAVYLPSLSIAALSLSPLAAGTNVFVDTFQVADEVSPAAKIAFAVIFGGSLVGMRMAAAKSRMLVDALVGVISIILVVAFLPEDWSRGFGIGLNGIRFDTVPTTIYVIGGFLGGIIFSLSEAQCVLHGQKQTVHQSAKD
;
A
#
# COMPACT_ATOMS: atom_id res chain seq x y z
N MET A 1 -8.34 -2.68 4.47
CA MET A 1 -7.33 -2.68 5.55
C MET A 1 -6.06 -3.42 5.13
N VAL A 2 -6.13 -4.72 4.75
CA VAL A 2 -4.93 -5.54 4.46
C VAL A 2 -4.09 -5.00 3.30
N GLY A 3 -4.68 -4.63 2.16
CA GLY A 3 -3.92 -4.12 1.01
C GLY A 3 -3.09 -2.86 1.29
N TRP A 4 -3.62 -1.94 2.12
CA TRP A 4 -2.86 -0.76 2.58
C TRP A 4 -1.68 -1.16 3.47
N ALA A 5 -1.89 -2.08 4.41
CA ALA A 5 -0.83 -2.56 5.27
C ALA A 5 0.29 -3.22 4.45
N THR A 6 -0.04 -4.02 3.44
CA THR A 6 0.97 -4.58 2.53
C THR A 6 1.75 -3.48 1.82
N ALA A 7 1.08 -2.47 1.28
CA ALA A 7 1.74 -1.40 0.55
C ALA A 7 2.67 -0.53 1.43
N VAL A 8 2.54 -0.58 2.76
CA VAL A 8 3.42 0.13 3.70
C VAL A 8 4.51 -0.80 4.24
N TYR A 9 4.12 -1.93 4.85
CA TYR A 9 5.05 -2.80 5.56
C TYR A 9 5.94 -3.64 4.64
N LEU A 10 5.48 -3.98 3.43
CA LEU A 10 6.29 -4.76 2.50
C LEU A 10 7.47 -3.94 1.94
N PRO A 11 7.29 -2.67 1.52
CA PRO A 11 8.41 -1.79 1.26
C PRO A 11 9.35 -1.61 2.44
N SER A 12 8.83 -1.37 3.65
CA SER A 12 9.66 -1.20 4.86
C SER A 12 10.50 -2.45 5.15
N LEU A 13 9.93 -3.64 4.97
CA LEU A 13 10.65 -4.91 5.09
C LEU A 13 11.77 -5.01 4.06
N SER A 14 11.50 -4.64 2.82
CA SER A 14 12.49 -4.70 1.73
C SER A 14 13.63 -3.70 1.96
N ILE A 15 13.31 -2.48 2.41
CA ILE A 15 14.28 -1.45 2.78
C ILE A 15 15.16 -1.91 3.95
N ALA A 16 14.56 -2.52 4.97
CA ALA A 16 15.28 -3.08 6.12
C ALA A 16 16.18 -4.25 5.69
N ALA A 17 15.67 -5.20 4.92
CA ALA A 17 16.41 -6.37 4.45
C ALA A 17 17.61 -6.00 3.56
N LEU A 18 17.48 -4.92 2.78
CA LEU A 18 18.55 -4.40 1.92
C LEU A 18 19.49 -3.41 2.63
N SER A 19 19.29 -3.17 3.94
CA SER A 19 20.06 -2.20 4.73
C SER A 19 20.10 -0.80 4.12
N LEU A 20 19.01 -0.40 3.45
CA LEU A 20 18.89 0.90 2.78
C LEU A 20 18.54 2.03 3.75
N SER A 21 18.14 1.69 4.98
CA SER A 21 17.86 2.63 6.06
C SER A 21 18.95 2.53 7.13
N PRO A 22 19.41 3.64 7.70
CA PRO A 22 20.33 3.62 8.85
C PRO A 22 19.72 2.97 10.10
N LEU A 23 18.39 2.82 10.14
CA LEU A 23 17.66 2.14 11.22
C LEU A 23 17.73 0.61 11.09
N ALA A 24 18.18 0.07 9.96
CA ALA A 24 18.37 -1.36 9.77
C ALA A 24 19.71 -1.79 10.38
N ALA A 25 19.77 -1.84 11.72
CA ALA A 25 20.97 -2.20 12.47
C ALA A 25 21.33 -3.70 12.38
N GLY A 26 20.52 -4.50 11.69
CA GLY A 26 20.84 -5.88 11.29
C GLY A 26 20.71 -6.91 12.41
N THR A 27 20.18 -6.52 13.57
CA THR A 27 20.04 -7.42 14.72
C THR A 27 18.78 -8.28 14.62
N ASN A 28 17.68 -7.72 14.09
CA ASN A 28 16.45 -8.46 13.82
C ASN A 28 15.62 -7.77 12.72
N VAL A 29 15.52 -8.41 11.55
CA VAL A 29 14.84 -7.87 10.37
C VAL A 29 13.38 -7.46 10.64
N PHE A 30 12.67 -8.16 11.52
CA PHE A 30 11.29 -7.80 11.87
C PHE A 30 11.24 -6.52 12.70
N VAL A 31 12.12 -6.39 13.69
CA VAL A 31 12.20 -5.17 14.51
C VAL A 31 12.63 -3.99 13.65
N ASP A 32 13.64 -4.19 12.79
CA ASP A 32 14.12 -3.18 11.85
C ASP A 32 13.00 -2.76 10.87
N THR A 33 12.18 -3.71 10.42
CA THR A 33 11.01 -3.41 9.58
C THR A 33 10.02 -2.49 10.28
N PHE A 34 9.71 -2.74 11.55
CA PHE A 34 8.82 -1.87 12.32
C PHE A 34 9.43 -0.49 12.52
N GLN A 35 10.73 -0.41 12.84
CA GLN A 35 11.42 0.88 12.98
C GLN A 35 11.43 1.67 11.67
N VAL A 36 11.73 1.04 10.55
CA VAL A 36 11.65 1.67 9.22
C VAL A 36 10.22 2.08 8.90
N ALA A 37 9.23 1.25 9.22
CA ALA A 37 7.82 1.59 9.03
C ALA A 37 7.40 2.78 9.90
N ASP A 38 7.86 2.88 11.14
CA ASP A 38 7.55 3.98 12.05
C ASP A 38 8.24 5.29 11.65
N GLU A 39 9.42 5.19 11.04
CA GLU A 39 10.14 6.34 10.47
C GLU A 39 9.42 6.95 9.27
N VAL A 40 8.68 6.14 8.50
CA VAL A 40 7.83 6.64 7.42
C VAL A 40 6.77 7.56 8.01
N SER A 41 6.79 8.81 7.54
CA SER A 41 5.93 9.87 8.05
C SER A 41 4.45 9.45 8.05
N PRO A 42 3.68 9.85 9.07
CA PRO A 42 2.23 9.67 9.07
C PRO A 42 1.57 10.31 7.84
N ALA A 43 2.10 11.44 7.37
CA ALA A 43 1.61 12.14 6.20
C ALA A 43 1.71 11.30 4.92
N ALA A 44 2.83 10.61 4.68
CA ALA A 44 3.00 9.75 3.50
C ALA A 44 2.00 8.57 3.52
N LYS A 45 1.82 7.93 4.68
CA LYS A 45 0.87 6.84 4.89
C LYS A 45 -0.57 7.27 4.64
N ILE A 46 -0.95 8.44 5.16
CA ILE A 46 -2.29 9.01 4.99
C ILE A 46 -2.51 9.43 3.53
N ALA A 47 -1.55 10.11 2.91
CA ALA A 47 -1.63 10.52 1.51
C ALA A 47 -1.85 9.31 0.60
N PHE A 48 -1.07 8.24 0.80
CA PHE A 48 -1.28 7.00 0.06
C PHE A 48 -2.65 6.39 0.33
N ALA A 49 -3.07 6.30 1.60
CA ALA A 49 -4.39 5.75 1.95
C ALA A 49 -5.54 6.51 1.29
N VAL A 50 -5.48 7.84 1.28
CA VAL A 50 -6.50 8.72 0.68
C VAL A 50 -6.52 8.57 -0.83
N ILE A 51 -5.37 8.62 -1.49
CA ILE A 51 -5.29 8.52 -2.96
C ILE A 51 -5.72 7.12 -3.41
N PHE A 52 -5.15 6.07 -2.81
CA PHE A 52 -5.44 4.69 -3.18
C PHE A 52 -6.88 4.31 -2.85
N GLY A 53 -7.31 4.54 -1.61
CA GLY A 53 -8.68 4.24 -1.16
C GLY A 53 -9.72 5.05 -1.90
N GLY A 54 -9.51 6.36 -2.07
CA GLY A 54 -10.40 7.24 -2.81
C GLY A 54 -10.54 6.84 -4.27
N SER A 55 -9.42 6.48 -4.94
CA SER A 55 -9.44 5.99 -6.33
C SER A 55 -10.25 4.71 -6.46
N LEU A 56 -10.02 3.74 -5.58
CA LEU A 56 -10.77 2.48 -5.60
C LEU A 56 -12.26 2.72 -5.38
N VAL A 57 -12.65 3.51 -4.36
CA VAL A 57 -14.06 3.83 -4.09
C VAL A 57 -14.70 4.54 -5.28
N GLY A 58 -14.04 5.54 -5.86
CA GLY A 58 -14.54 6.27 -7.03
C GLY A 58 -14.76 5.34 -8.23
N MET A 59 -13.84 4.41 -8.48
CA MET A 59 -14.00 3.42 -9.55
C MET A 59 -15.19 2.47 -9.32
N ARG A 60 -15.45 2.08 -8.07
CA ARG A 60 -16.62 1.24 -7.75
C ARG A 60 -17.93 2.01 -7.90
N MET A 61 -17.96 3.28 -7.51
CA MET A 61 -19.13 4.14 -7.72
C MET A 61 -19.45 4.34 -9.20
N ALA A 62 -18.43 4.35 -10.07
CA ALA A 62 -18.60 4.44 -11.52
C ALA A 62 -19.10 3.13 -12.18
N ALA A 63 -19.53 2.13 -11.39
CA ALA A 63 -19.96 0.80 -11.85
C ALA A 63 -18.92 0.06 -12.72
N ALA A 64 -17.64 0.44 -12.63
CA ALA A 64 -16.58 -0.26 -13.34
C ALA A 64 -16.40 -1.64 -12.70
N LYS A 65 -16.58 -2.70 -13.50
CA LYS A 65 -16.20 -4.05 -13.07
C LYS A 65 -14.69 -4.09 -12.95
N SER A 66 -14.19 -3.91 -11.73
CA SER A 66 -12.76 -3.95 -11.49
C SER A 66 -12.21 -5.34 -11.78
N ARG A 67 -11.07 -5.36 -12.46
CA ARG A 67 -10.24 -6.54 -12.62
C ARG A 67 -9.05 -6.36 -11.67
N MET A 68 -8.56 -7.45 -11.09
CA MET A 68 -7.40 -7.44 -10.20
C MET A 68 -6.21 -6.61 -10.73
N LEU A 69 -5.95 -6.68 -12.04
CA LEU A 69 -4.92 -5.87 -12.69
C LEU A 69 -5.16 -4.36 -12.56
N VAL A 70 -6.42 -3.93 -12.65
CA VAL A 70 -6.80 -2.52 -12.51
C VAL A 70 -6.55 -2.05 -11.07
N ASP A 71 -6.96 -2.83 -10.07
CA ASP A 71 -6.67 -2.50 -8.66
C ASP A 71 -5.14 -2.42 -8.40
N ALA A 72 -4.36 -3.32 -9.01
CA ALA A 72 -2.90 -3.31 -8.93
C ALA A 72 -2.29 -2.04 -9.58
N LEU A 73 -2.77 -1.65 -10.76
CA LEU A 73 -2.34 -0.43 -11.44
C LEU A 73 -2.73 0.84 -10.65
N VAL A 74 -3.91 0.85 -10.02
CA VAL A 74 -4.32 1.94 -9.13
C VAL A 74 -3.35 2.06 -7.96
N GLY A 75 -2.91 0.94 -7.39
CA GLY A 75 -1.87 0.93 -6.35
C GLY A 75 -0.54 1.54 -6.81
N VAL A 76 -0.06 1.15 -8.00
CA VAL A 76 1.16 1.71 -8.61
C VAL A 76 1.03 3.21 -8.85
N ILE A 77 -0.05 3.65 -9.50
CA ILE A 77 -0.30 5.07 -9.80
C ILE A 77 -0.39 5.86 -8.50
N SER A 78 -1.06 5.33 -7.48
CA SER A 78 -1.17 5.99 -6.17
C SER A 78 0.19 6.22 -5.53
N ILE A 79 1.09 5.24 -5.54
CA ILE A 79 2.47 5.42 -5.04
C ILE A 79 3.20 6.49 -5.84
N ILE A 80 3.14 6.44 -7.17
CA ILE A 80 3.81 7.41 -8.03
C ILE A 80 3.31 8.82 -7.74
N LEU A 81 1.99 9.00 -7.55
CA LEU A 81 1.40 10.28 -7.19
C LEU A 81 1.88 10.76 -5.82
N VAL A 82 1.95 9.90 -4.81
CA VAL A 82 2.47 10.29 -3.49
C VAL A 82 3.94 10.72 -3.61
N VAL A 83 4.79 9.96 -4.31
CA VAL A 83 6.20 10.34 -4.51
C VAL A 83 6.32 11.65 -5.31
N ALA A 84 5.44 11.88 -6.29
CA ALA A 84 5.44 13.07 -7.13
C ALA A 84 5.01 14.34 -6.39
N PHE A 85 4.00 14.24 -5.52
CA PHE A 85 3.31 15.41 -4.98
C PHE A 85 3.55 15.65 -3.48
N LEU A 86 4.01 14.65 -2.73
CA LEU A 86 4.28 14.86 -1.31
C LEU A 86 5.49 15.80 -1.13
N PRO A 87 5.35 16.90 -0.36
CA PRO A 87 6.43 17.83 -0.12
C PRO A 87 7.49 17.19 0.77
N GLU A 88 8.73 17.69 0.66
CA GLU A 88 9.89 17.15 1.36
C GLU A 88 9.67 17.08 2.89
N ASP A 89 9.17 18.16 3.48
CA ASP A 89 8.86 18.28 4.91
C ASP A 89 7.93 17.20 5.44
N TRP A 90 7.08 16.64 4.57
CA TRP A 90 6.10 15.62 4.92
C TRP A 90 6.52 14.22 4.49
N SER A 91 7.70 14.07 3.90
CA SER A 91 8.15 12.84 3.27
C SER A 91 9.21 12.09 4.07
N ARG A 92 9.44 12.43 5.35
CA ARG A 92 10.41 11.73 6.22
C ARG A 92 10.30 10.21 6.07
N GLY A 93 11.42 9.56 5.75
CA GLY A 93 11.51 8.10 5.57
C GLY A 93 10.85 7.55 4.29
N PHE A 94 10.39 8.41 3.38
CA PHE A 94 9.66 8.02 2.16
C PHE A 94 10.04 8.90 0.95
N GLY A 95 10.24 8.29 -0.22
CA GLY A 95 10.55 9.05 -1.45
C GLY A 95 11.73 10.01 -1.25
N ILE A 96 11.52 11.30 -1.51
CA ILE A 96 12.56 12.34 -1.36
C ILE A 96 13.07 12.47 0.08
N GLY A 97 12.25 12.23 1.10
CA GLY A 97 12.67 12.33 2.51
C GLY A 97 13.43 11.11 3.03
N LEU A 98 13.77 10.15 2.17
CA LEU A 98 14.66 9.04 2.50
C LEU A 98 16.13 9.37 2.19
N ASN A 99 16.41 10.00 1.06
CA ASN A 99 17.76 10.19 0.51
C ASN A 99 17.98 11.57 -0.15
N GLY A 100 17.01 12.48 -0.08
CA GLY A 100 17.05 13.80 -0.72
C GLY A 100 16.75 13.79 -2.22
N ILE A 101 16.48 12.63 -2.83
CA ILE A 101 16.27 12.50 -4.28
C ILE A 101 14.85 12.02 -4.55
N ARG A 102 14.06 12.84 -5.24
CA ARG A 102 12.75 12.42 -5.73
C ARG A 102 12.93 11.40 -6.86
N PHE A 103 12.20 10.29 -6.79
CA PHE A 103 12.29 9.17 -7.74
C PHE A 103 13.67 8.49 -7.82
N ASP A 104 14.39 8.34 -6.70
CA ASP A 104 15.53 7.42 -6.69
C ASP A 104 15.07 6.01 -7.10
N THR A 105 15.83 5.39 -8.00
CA THR A 105 15.44 4.18 -8.72
C THR A 105 15.15 3.04 -7.75
N VAL A 106 16.06 2.79 -6.79
CA VAL A 106 15.94 1.63 -5.90
C VAL A 106 14.75 1.75 -4.95
N PRO A 107 14.60 2.82 -4.13
CA PRO A 107 13.44 2.95 -3.23
C PRO A 107 12.13 3.05 -4.01
N THR A 108 12.11 3.75 -5.14
CA THR A 108 10.90 3.90 -5.96
C THR A 108 10.43 2.55 -6.49
N THR A 109 11.32 1.70 -6.99
CA THR A 109 10.95 0.34 -7.43
C THR A 109 10.34 -0.46 -6.29
N ILE A 110 10.92 -0.39 -5.09
CA ILE A 110 10.39 -1.07 -3.90
C ILE A 110 8.98 -0.57 -3.56
N TYR A 111 8.76 0.75 -3.53
CA TYR A 111 7.43 1.32 -3.26
C TYR A 111 6.41 0.94 -4.33
N VAL A 112 6.80 0.95 -5.61
CA VAL A 112 5.92 0.57 -6.72
C VAL A 112 5.50 -0.89 -6.61
N ILE A 113 6.42 -1.80 -6.26
CA ILE A 113 6.10 -3.21 -5.99
C ILE A 113 5.13 -3.31 -4.81
N GLY A 114 5.35 -2.54 -3.74
CA GLY A 114 4.43 -2.47 -2.60
C GLY A 114 3.02 -2.03 -2.99
N GLY A 115 2.90 -0.97 -3.79
CA GLY A 115 1.63 -0.48 -4.32
C GLY A 115 0.92 -1.52 -5.20
N PHE A 116 1.66 -2.16 -6.11
CA PHE A 116 1.14 -3.23 -6.98
C PHE A 116 0.57 -4.39 -6.17
N LEU A 117 1.35 -4.91 -5.21
CA LEU A 117 0.92 -6.03 -4.36
C LEU A 117 -0.21 -5.62 -3.40
N GLY A 118 -0.21 -4.38 -2.91
CA GLY A 118 -1.31 -3.82 -2.14
C GLY A 118 -2.63 -3.82 -2.90
N GLY A 119 -2.60 -3.48 -4.20
CA GLY A 119 -3.76 -3.56 -5.10
C GLY A 119 -4.26 -5.00 -5.32
N ILE A 120 -3.35 -5.95 -5.55
CA ILE A 120 -3.70 -7.37 -5.68
C ILE A 120 -4.38 -7.88 -4.40
N ILE A 121 -3.76 -7.63 -3.24
CA ILE A 121 -4.27 -8.10 -1.96
C ILE A 121 -5.61 -7.45 -1.61
N PHE A 122 -5.80 -6.17 -1.95
CA PHE A 122 -7.09 -5.51 -1.85
C PHE A 122 -8.15 -6.25 -2.67
N SER A 123 -7.87 -6.52 -3.94
CA SER A 123 -8.80 -7.22 -4.86
C SER A 123 -9.19 -8.61 -4.34
N LEU A 124 -8.21 -9.38 -3.85
CA LEU A 124 -8.46 -10.70 -3.25
C LEU A 124 -9.29 -10.61 -1.98
N SER A 125 -9.00 -9.64 -1.11
CA SER A 125 -9.75 -9.42 0.14
C SER A 125 -11.20 -9.03 -0.16
N GLU A 126 -11.42 -8.15 -1.14
CA GLU A 126 -12.75 -7.75 -1.58
C GLU A 126 -13.53 -8.94 -2.13
N ALA A 127 -12.92 -9.75 -3.01
CA ALA A 127 -13.55 -10.94 -3.56
C ALA A 127 -13.96 -11.94 -2.47
N GLN A 128 -13.12 -12.14 -1.45
CA GLN A 128 -13.45 -12.99 -0.30
C GLN A 128 -14.63 -12.43 0.51
N CYS A 129 -14.71 -11.12 0.71
CA CYS A 129 -15.84 -10.50 1.40
C CYS A 129 -17.16 -10.70 0.63
N VAL A 130 -17.15 -10.50 -0.69
CA VAL A 130 -18.34 -10.70 -1.54
C VAL A 130 -18.81 -12.16 -1.50
N LEU A 131 -17.89 -13.12 -1.57
CA LEU A 131 -18.21 -14.55 -1.50
C LEU A 131 -18.82 -14.95 -0.15
N HIS A 132 -18.32 -14.41 0.96
CA HIS A 132 -18.89 -14.69 2.28
C HIS A 132 -20.28 -14.05 2.46
N GLY A 133 -20.50 -12.84 1.93
CA GLY A 133 -21.81 -12.18 1.97
C GLY A 133 -22.90 -12.97 1.24
N GLN A 134 -22.60 -13.57 0.09
CA GLN A 134 -23.56 -14.41 -0.65
C GLN A 134 -23.91 -15.70 0.09
N LYS A 135 -22.96 -16.33 0.80
CA LYS A 135 -23.26 -17.55 1.57
C LYS A 135 -24.23 -17.28 2.72
N GLN A 136 -24.14 -16.12 3.36
CA GLN A 136 -25.03 -15.76 4.47
C GLN A 136 -26.48 -15.50 4.03
N THR A 137 -26.68 -14.81 2.89
CA THR A 137 -28.03 -14.53 2.38
C THR A 137 -28.75 -15.80 1.92
N VAL A 138 -28.05 -16.75 1.33
CA VAL A 138 -28.62 -18.06 0.94
C VAL A 138 -29.04 -18.88 2.17
N HIS A 139 -28.26 -18.84 3.26
CA HIS A 139 -28.63 -19.56 4.48
C HIS A 139 -29.77 -18.92 5.28
N GLN A 140 -29.96 -17.60 5.20
CA GLN A 140 -31.13 -16.94 5.78
C GLN A 140 -32.40 -17.26 4.99
N SER A 141 -32.35 -17.22 3.66
CA SER A 141 -33.52 -17.56 2.82
C SER A 141 -33.98 -19.02 2.90
N ALA A 142 -33.17 -19.92 3.49
CA ALA A 142 -33.52 -21.33 3.68
C ALA A 142 -34.10 -21.64 5.07
N LYS A 143 -34.19 -20.63 5.96
CA LYS A 143 -34.77 -20.75 7.30
C LYS A 143 -36.15 -20.09 7.43
N ASP A 144 -36.57 -19.34 6.42
CA ASP A 144 -37.92 -18.79 6.27
C ASP A 144 -38.78 -19.72 5.40
#